data_AF-A0A7C4D6S1-F1
#
_entry.id   AF-A0A7C4D6S1-F1
#
_cell.length_a   1.000
_cell.length_b   1.000
_cell.length_c   1.000
_cell.angle_alpha   90.00
_cell.angle_beta   90.00
_cell.angle_gamma   90.00
#
_symmetry.space_group_name_H-M   'P 1'
#
loop_
_entity.id
_entity.type
_entity.pdbx_description
1 polymer ?
#
loop_
_entity_poly.entity_id
_entity_poly.type
_entity_poly.pdbx_seq_one_letter_code
_entity_poly.pdbx_strand_id
1 'polypeptide(L)'
;MWHIMVYSRGLESAYSHPYAVHIFTSHKLSPDKVFERAEEILSKAFPDWGKDKREYLAYIGYENISLSIPPEAEDTYVAAKFKISTRVEDIQLISTVPPTLASAISSYRSEQLTLDFDEKSDYAKANLIDVLNDLSEKGINFKVYETHRGYHVRAKLPNSLSLEEILGMREKYKDDYARLRIDSHYLRHGFGFLTNLLFNEKYWRDSPDSGLHHTIEVEVNPEKITVTCKRSTYLNFPELSIDLPKGSIKVYGNTILFEGHFGNREMNRVVQSVEDNLWEYAYAQKSQSNIINSLIATYRKISPTLSMALEKCKISFSDGVIVIHVPENLSPLVGRLIGKQGQNIRAVETELGIKIRISQSSPPPEDVEMKRKLQDLLRRVV
;
A
#
# COMPACT_ATOMS: atom_id res chain seq x y z
N MET A 1 11.19 13.05 29.68
CA MET A 1 12.57 12.52 29.59
C MET A 1 12.91 12.35 28.13
N TRP A 2 14.17 12.56 27.75
CA TRP A 2 14.66 12.28 26.41
C TRP A 2 15.30 10.91 26.35
N HIS A 3 14.87 10.10 25.38
CA HIS A 3 15.59 8.91 24.93
C HIS A 3 16.30 9.27 23.63
N ILE A 4 17.62 9.40 23.71
CA ILE A 4 18.46 9.76 22.59
C ILE A 4 19.17 8.50 22.12
N MET A 5 19.10 8.20 20.84
CA MET A 5 19.77 7.07 20.25
C MET A 5 20.80 7.51 19.23
N VAL A 6 22.00 6.97 19.32
CA VAL A 6 23.09 7.24 18.39
C VAL A 6 23.53 5.93 17.75
N TYR A 7 23.72 5.93 16.44
CA TYR A 7 24.23 4.75 15.71
C TYR A 7 25.49 5.11 14.92
N SER A 8 26.44 4.16 14.90
CA SER A 8 27.60 4.24 14.01
C SER A 8 27.24 3.84 12.58
N ARG A 9 27.92 4.35 11.56
CA ARG A 9 27.66 3.92 10.18
C ARG A 9 27.97 2.42 10.02
N GLY A 10 27.06 1.72 9.36
CA GLY A 10 27.19 0.32 8.97
C GLY A 10 27.62 0.10 7.52
N LEU A 11 28.02 -1.14 7.21
CA LEU A 11 28.20 -1.60 5.82
C LEU A 11 26.82 -1.74 5.14
N GLU A 12 26.57 -0.90 4.13
CA GLU A 12 25.46 -0.91 3.15
C GLU A 12 24.06 -1.41 3.59
N SER A 13 23.10 -0.47 3.56
CA SER A 13 21.66 -0.67 3.25
C SER A 13 20.66 -1.29 4.25
N ALA A 14 21.01 -1.71 5.49
CA ALA A 14 20.01 -2.41 6.32
C ALA A 14 20.10 -2.26 7.86
N TYR A 15 20.29 -1.04 8.38
CA TYR A 15 20.52 -0.82 9.83
C TYR A 15 21.63 -1.74 10.38
N SER A 16 22.65 -2.00 9.56
CA SER A 16 23.82 -2.83 9.85
C SER A 16 24.85 -2.05 10.68
N HIS A 17 24.38 -1.33 11.68
CA HIS A 17 25.20 -0.47 12.53
C HIS A 17 25.97 -1.36 13.52
N PRO A 18 27.31 -1.39 13.49
CA PRO A 18 28.06 -2.25 14.40
C PRO A 18 27.92 -1.80 15.85
N TYR A 19 27.56 -0.53 16.09
CA TYR A 19 27.39 0.02 17.42
C TYR A 19 26.18 0.94 17.53
N ALA A 20 25.57 0.95 18.71
CA ALA A 20 24.59 1.95 19.11
C ALA A 20 24.77 2.39 20.56
N VAL A 21 24.33 3.60 20.87
CA VAL A 21 24.23 4.12 22.23
C VAL A 21 22.84 4.67 22.45
N HIS A 22 22.19 4.25 23.52
CA HIS A 22 20.98 4.85 24.04
C HIS A 22 21.32 5.67 25.28
N ILE A 23 20.95 6.94 25.30
CA ILE A 23 21.19 7.89 26.40
C ILE A 23 19.84 8.33 26.94
N PHE A 24 19.71 8.35 28.26
CA PHE A 24 18.51 8.82 28.97
C PHE A 24 18.86 10.05 29.81
N THR A 25 18.15 11.15 29.57
CA THR A 25 18.42 12.43 30.25
C THR A 25 17.14 13.26 30.42
N SER A 26 17.11 14.11 31.45
CA SER A 26 16.06 15.09 31.71
C SER A 26 16.01 16.22 30.67
N HIS A 27 17.13 16.52 30.01
CA HIS A 27 17.28 17.66 29.11
C HIS A 27 17.68 17.23 27.71
N LYS A 28 17.22 17.96 26.69
CA LYS A 28 17.60 17.66 25.32
C LYS A 28 19.03 18.13 25.07
N LEU A 29 19.95 17.20 24.83
CA LEU A 29 21.34 17.50 24.47
C LEU A 29 21.44 17.96 23.00
N SER A 30 22.35 18.90 22.71
CA SER A 30 22.66 19.28 21.33
C SER A 30 23.31 18.13 20.56
N PRO A 31 23.18 18.05 19.22
CA PRO A 31 23.75 16.96 18.44
C PRO A 31 25.26 16.75 18.67
N ASP A 32 26.03 17.83 18.77
CA ASP A 32 27.48 17.75 19.03
C ASP A 32 27.77 17.10 20.38
N LYS A 33 27.03 17.50 21.43
CA LYS A 33 27.17 16.93 22.77
C LYS A 33 26.73 15.46 22.82
N VAL A 34 25.72 15.10 22.04
CA VAL A 34 25.27 13.70 21.92
C VAL A 34 26.35 12.84 21.26
N PHE A 35 26.99 13.32 20.20
CA PHE A 35 28.09 12.58 19.55
C PHE A 35 29.30 12.44 20.48
N GLU A 36 29.79 13.53 21.07
CA GLU A 36 30.88 13.50 22.06
C GLU A 36 30.59 12.47 23.15
N ARG A 37 29.38 12.51 23.72
CA ARG A 37 28.97 11.61 24.79
C ARG A 37 28.91 10.15 24.35
N ALA A 38 28.39 9.88 23.16
CA ALA A 38 28.32 8.52 22.63
C ALA A 38 29.73 7.95 22.35
N GLU A 39 30.69 8.75 21.88
CA GLU A 39 32.08 8.33 21.71
C GLU A 39 32.76 7.96 23.03
N GLU A 40 32.55 8.76 24.09
CA GLU A 40 33.03 8.44 25.43
C GLU A 40 32.48 7.10 25.92
N ILE A 41 31.17 6.90 25.78
CA ILE A 41 30.47 5.68 26.21
C ILE A 41 31.02 4.47 25.44
N LEU A 42 31.13 4.55 24.12
CA LEU A 42 31.63 3.45 23.30
C LEU A 42 33.09 3.13 23.60
N SER A 43 33.95 4.14 23.76
CA SER A 43 35.36 3.95 24.10
C SER A 43 35.54 3.24 25.45
N LYS A 44 34.65 3.51 26.41
CA LYS A 44 34.63 2.85 27.72
C LYS A 44 34.06 1.43 27.66
N ALA A 45 32.95 1.26 26.94
CA ALA A 45 32.20 0.00 26.90
C ALA A 45 32.86 -1.04 25.99
N PHE A 46 33.45 -0.61 24.88
CA PHE A 46 34.02 -1.46 23.85
C PHE A 46 35.41 -0.96 23.44
N PRO A 47 36.51 -1.46 24.04
CA PRO A 47 37.87 -0.98 23.77
C PRO A 47 38.35 -1.11 22.32
N ASP A 48 37.65 -1.88 21.49
CA ASP A 48 37.92 -2.02 20.07
C ASP A 48 37.16 -1.02 19.17
N TRP A 49 36.26 -0.22 19.76
CA TRP A 49 35.53 0.85 19.04
C TRP A 49 36.51 1.83 18.40
N GLY A 50 36.25 2.20 17.14
CA GLY A 50 37.05 3.19 16.41
C GLY A 50 38.38 2.65 15.86
N LYS A 51 38.66 1.33 16.00
CA LYS A 51 39.82 0.70 15.36
C LYS A 51 39.66 0.56 13.84
N ASP A 52 38.43 0.50 13.30
CA ASP A 52 38.17 0.61 11.86
C ASP A 52 37.81 2.06 11.50
N LYS A 53 38.58 2.68 10.60
CA LYS A 53 38.36 4.06 10.12
C LYS A 53 37.02 4.28 9.41
N ARG A 54 36.27 3.22 9.11
CA ARG A 54 34.90 3.29 8.55
C ARG A 54 33.82 3.44 9.62
N GLU A 55 34.16 3.23 10.89
CA GLU A 55 33.23 3.39 12.01
C GLU A 55 33.26 4.83 12.51
N TYR A 56 32.21 5.59 12.18
CA TYR A 56 31.97 6.91 12.76
C TYR A 56 30.49 7.04 13.12
N LEU A 57 30.17 7.91 14.08
CA LEU A 57 28.79 8.15 14.49
C LEU A 57 28.07 8.95 13.41
N ALA A 58 27.01 8.35 12.85
CA ALA A 58 26.40 8.86 11.63
C ALA A 58 24.96 9.34 11.81
N TYR A 59 24.31 8.94 12.90
CA TYR A 59 22.89 9.17 13.10
C TYR A 59 22.56 9.43 14.57
N ILE A 60 21.66 10.38 14.81
CA ILE A 60 21.02 10.62 16.11
C ILE A 60 19.50 10.58 15.91
N GLY A 61 18.80 9.84 16.75
CA GLY A 61 17.35 9.88 16.89
C GLY A 61 16.97 10.37 18.28
N TYR A 62 16.08 11.35 18.36
CA TYR A 62 15.51 11.84 19.61
C TYR A 62 14.07 11.36 19.75
N GLU A 63 13.74 10.76 20.88
CA GLU A 63 12.36 10.52 21.33
C GLU A 63 12.12 11.29 22.64
N ASN A 64 11.03 12.06 22.68
CA ASN A 64 10.55 12.63 23.93
C ASN A 64 9.53 11.69 24.57
N ILE A 65 9.92 11.08 25.68
CA ILE A 65 9.08 10.19 26.46
C ILE A 65 8.44 10.99 27.59
N SER A 66 7.11 10.90 27.72
CA SER A 66 6.33 11.55 28.79
C SER A 66 6.48 10.88 30.16
N LEU A 67 7.73 10.62 30.56
CA LEU A 67 8.12 10.11 31.86
C LEU A 67 9.08 11.10 32.54
N SER A 68 9.02 11.15 33.87
CA SER A 68 10.01 11.79 34.71
C SER A 68 11.21 10.86 34.87
N ILE A 69 12.43 11.41 34.77
CA ILE A 69 13.64 10.66 35.07
C ILE A 69 13.98 10.87 36.56
N PRO A 70 14.19 9.79 37.33
CA PRO A 70 14.70 9.91 38.69
C PRO A 70 16.09 10.57 38.68
N PRO A 71 16.45 11.41 39.67
CA PRO A 71 17.76 12.06 39.72
C PRO A 71 18.94 11.08 39.64
N GLU A 72 18.81 9.90 40.24
CA GLU A 72 19.81 8.83 40.24
C GLU A 72 19.96 8.14 38.87
N ALA A 73 19.03 8.37 37.96
CA ALA A 73 19.01 7.77 36.63
C ALA A 73 19.41 8.77 35.52
N GLU A 74 19.76 10.01 35.90
CA GLU A 74 20.28 11.00 34.97
C GLU A 74 21.58 10.51 34.32
N ASP A 75 21.73 10.74 33.01
CA ASP A 75 22.89 10.32 32.21
C ASP A 75 23.16 8.80 32.19
N THR A 76 22.14 7.99 32.48
CA THR A 76 22.22 6.54 32.29
C THR A 76 22.16 6.17 30.81
N TYR A 77 22.74 5.02 30.46
CA TYR A 77 22.87 4.62 29.07
C TYR A 77 22.82 3.11 28.86
N VAL A 78 22.62 2.73 27.60
CA VAL A 78 22.90 1.38 27.09
C VAL A 78 23.82 1.52 25.88
N ALA A 79 24.96 0.84 25.91
CA ALA A 79 25.84 0.68 24.77
C ALA A 79 25.62 -0.70 24.15
N ALA A 80 25.41 -0.77 22.85
CA ALA A 80 25.18 -1.98 22.09
C ALA A 80 26.27 -2.18 21.04
N LYS A 81 26.77 -3.41 20.92
CA LYS A 81 27.61 -3.88 19.82
C LYS A 81 26.89 -5.00 19.09
N PHE A 82 26.63 -4.81 17.81
CA PHE A 82 25.92 -5.77 16.97
C PHE A 82 26.92 -6.69 16.28
N LYS A 83 26.71 -8.00 16.40
CA LYS A 83 27.47 -9.00 15.65
C LYS A 83 26.82 -9.18 14.28
N ILE A 84 27.54 -8.84 13.21
CA ILE A 84 27.01 -8.77 11.84
C ILE A 84 27.82 -9.67 10.92
N SER A 85 27.15 -10.52 10.15
CA SER A 85 27.72 -11.24 9.00
C SER A 85 27.10 -10.74 7.69
N THR A 86 25.78 -10.88 7.57
CA THR A 86 24.91 -10.31 6.52
C THR A 86 23.66 -9.65 7.11
N ARG A 87 23.33 -10.01 8.35
CA ARG A 87 22.26 -9.47 9.20
C ARG A 87 22.80 -9.44 10.64
N VAL A 88 22.08 -8.76 11.53
CA VAL A 88 22.35 -8.84 12.98
C VAL A 88 22.09 -10.29 13.43
N GLU A 89 23.14 -10.97 13.87
CA GLU A 89 23.07 -12.34 14.41
C GLU A 89 22.88 -12.32 15.92
N ASP A 90 23.52 -11.35 16.58
CA ASP A 90 23.55 -11.24 18.03
C ASP A 90 23.88 -9.81 18.47
N ILE A 91 23.64 -9.51 19.76
CA ILE A 91 23.92 -8.21 20.36
C ILE A 91 24.64 -8.36 21.71
N GLN A 92 25.70 -7.58 21.90
CA GLN A 92 26.33 -7.40 23.19
C GLN A 92 25.86 -6.07 23.79
N LEU A 93 25.38 -6.09 25.03
CA LEU A 93 24.82 -4.92 25.70
C LEU A 93 25.54 -4.62 27.02
N ILE A 94 25.83 -3.35 27.26
CA ILE A 94 26.37 -2.82 28.52
C ILE A 94 25.44 -1.70 28.96
N SER A 95 24.91 -1.78 30.19
CA SER A 95 23.91 -0.85 30.69
C SER A 95 24.23 -0.33 32.07
N THR A 96 23.92 0.95 32.27
CA THR A 96 23.89 1.61 33.59
C THR A 96 22.48 1.99 34.03
N VAL A 97 21.45 1.58 33.26
CA VAL A 97 20.06 1.97 33.51
C VAL A 97 19.51 1.25 34.75
N PRO A 98 19.03 1.98 35.77
CA PRO A 98 18.42 1.38 36.95
C PRO A 98 17.19 0.53 36.59
N PRO A 99 16.95 -0.62 37.26
CA PRO A 99 15.78 -1.45 36.99
C PRO A 99 14.45 -0.72 37.13
N THR A 100 14.36 0.26 38.03
CA THR A 100 13.18 1.11 38.23
C THR A 100 12.85 1.95 36.99
N LEU A 101 13.87 2.59 36.39
CA LEU A 101 13.71 3.36 35.16
C LEU A 101 13.39 2.44 33.97
N ALA A 102 14.11 1.32 33.84
CA ALA A 102 13.85 0.33 32.79
C ALA A 102 12.39 -0.16 32.84
N SER A 103 11.89 -0.51 34.03
CA SER A 103 10.50 -0.92 34.22
C SER A 103 9.51 0.18 33.87
N ALA A 104 9.78 1.44 34.25
CA ALA A 104 8.90 2.56 33.93
C ALA A 104 8.81 2.80 32.41
N ILE A 105 9.94 2.72 31.70
CA ILE A 105 9.98 2.85 30.24
C ILE A 105 9.25 1.68 29.56
N SER A 106 9.46 0.45 30.04
CA SER A 106 8.72 -0.72 29.54
C SER A 106 7.21 -0.57 29.71
N SER A 107 6.74 -0.12 30.87
CA SER A 107 5.32 0.14 31.12
C SER A 107 4.75 1.26 30.24
N TYR A 108 5.53 2.32 29.99
CA TYR A 108 5.11 3.34 29.04
C TYR A 108 4.96 2.76 27.62
N ARG A 109 5.91 1.93 27.19
CA ARG A 109 5.94 1.33 25.85
C ARG A 109 4.87 0.27 25.65
N SER A 110 4.46 -0.44 26.70
CA SER A 110 3.39 -1.43 26.66
C SER A 110 2.00 -0.81 26.41
N GLU A 111 1.86 0.50 26.60
CA GLU A 111 0.62 1.26 26.34
C GLU A 111 0.59 1.92 24.96
N GLN A 112 1.65 1.76 24.17
CA GLN A 112 1.81 2.42 22.87
C GLN A 112 1.98 1.39 21.76
N LEU A 113 1.42 1.68 20.59
CA LEU A 113 1.78 1.02 19.35
C LEU A 113 2.46 2.05 18.44
N THR A 114 3.70 1.79 18.05
CA THR A 114 4.46 2.63 17.12
C THR A 114 4.73 1.87 15.82
N LEU A 115 4.47 2.51 14.68
CA LEU A 115 4.66 1.92 13.35
C LEU A 115 5.43 2.89 12.45
N ASP A 116 6.38 2.36 11.69
CA ASP A 116 7.22 3.06 10.72
C ASP A 116 6.91 2.54 9.30
N PHE A 117 6.44 3.44 8.45
CA PHE A 117 6.20 3.20 7.03
C PHE A 117 7.19 4.02 6.24
N ASP A 118 8.39 3.47 6.04
CA ASP A 118 9.59 4.17 5.54
C ASP A 118 9.60 4.37 4.01
N GLU A 119 8.42 4.57 3.39
CA GLU A 119 8.24 4.71 1.94
C GLU A 119 7.02 5.61 1.61
N LYS A 120 7.17 6.52 0.64
CA LYS A 120 6.09 7.43 0.16
C LYS A 120 5.32 6.91 -1.06
N SER A 121 5.54 5.68 -1.50
CA SER A 121 4.84 5.12 -2.66
C SER A 121 3.34 4.96 -2.39
N ASP A 122 2.53 4.98 -3.45
CA ASP A 122 1.08 4.78 -3.33
C ASP A 122 0.74 3.41 -2.74
N TYR A 123 1.59 2.41 -2.95
CA TYR A 123 1.41 1.09 -2.34
C TYR A 123 1.62 1.13 -0.82
N ALA A 124 2.69 1.79 -0.34
CA ALA A 124 2.96 1.96 1.07
C ALA A 124 1.86 2.80 1.76
N LYS A 125 1.43 3.89 1.12
CA LYS A 125 0.31 4.71 1.60
C LYS A 125 -1.01 3.93 1.66
N ALA A 126 -1.29 3.06 0.69
CA ALA A 126 -2.49 2.22 0.71
C ALA A 126 -2.45 1.19 1.86
N ASN A 127 -1.27 0.65 2.20
CA ASN A 127 -1.11 -0.19 3.39
C ASN A 127 -1.32 0.63 4.68
N LEU A 128 -0.76 1.85 4.73
CA LEU A 128 -0.99 2.76 5.85
C LEU A 128 -2.48 3.02 6.04
N ILE A 129 -3.22 3.37 4.98
CA ILE A 129 -4.69 3.59 5.03
C ILE A 129 -5.41 2.34 5.59
N ASP A 130 -5.04 1.13 5.14
CA ASP A 130 -5.62 -0.11 5.70
C ASP A 130 -5.40 -0.25 7.21
N VAL A 131 -4.22 0.14 7.70
CA VAL A 131 -3.87 0.09 9.12
C VAL A 131 -4.65 1.15 9.89
N LEU A 132 -4.73 2.38 9.38
CA LEU A 132 -5.49 3.47 10.02
C LEU A 132 -6.97 3.12 10.15
N ASN A 133 -7.55 2.49 9.12
CA ASN A 133 -8.91 1.96 9.18
C ASN A 133 -9.05 0.85 10.24
N ASP A 134 -8.12 -0.12 10.30
CA ASP A 134 -8.15 -1.20 11.32
C ASP A 134 -8.05 -0.63 12.75
N LEU A 135 -7.26 0.41 12.96
CA LEU A 135 -7.15 1.10 14.26
C LEU A 135 -8.43 1.88 14.60
N SER A 136 -9.00 2.58 13.62
CA SER A 136 -10.25 3.34 13.79
C SER A 136 -11.44 2.42 14.10
N GLU A 137 -11.58 1.30 13.38
CA GLU A 137 -12.61 0.28 13.61
C GLU A 137 -12.53 -0.32 15.03
N LYS A 138 -11.32 -0.38 15.61
CA LYS A 138 -11.08 -0.84 16.98
C LYS A 138 -11.23 0.25 18.04
N GLY A 139 -11.55 1.48 17.63
CA GLY A 139 -11.65 2.63 18.53
C GLY A 139 -10.30 3.03 19.17
N ILE A 140 -9.18 2.69 18.53
CA ILE A 140 -7.84 3.04 19.02
C ILE A 140 -7.51 4.46 18.58
N ASN A 141 -7.17 5.33 19.54
CA ASN A 141 -6.74 6.69 19.25
C ASN A 141 -5.32 6.71 18.70
N PHE A 142 -5.09 7.36 17.56
CA PHE A 142 -3.79 7.44 16.91
C PHE A 142 -3.50 8.82 16.32
N LYS A 143 -2.21 9.08 16.14
CA LYS A 143 -1.67 10.22 15.40
C LYS A 143 -0.77 9.71 14.29
N VAL A 144 -0.75 10.46 13.19
CA VAL A 144 0.10 10.18 12.03
C VAL A 144 1.05 11.34 11.82
N TYR A 145 2.31 11.01 11.55
CA TYR A 145 3.36 11.98 11.33
C TYR A 145 4.02 11.70 9.98
N GLU A 146 4.12 12.71 9.13
CA GLU A 146 4.96 12.63 7.94
C GLU A 146 6.42 12.79 8.34
N THR A 147 7.28 11.96 7.74
CA THR A 147 8.73 11.98 7.92
C THR A 147 9.42 12.27 6.60
N HIS A 148 10.76 12.37 6.64
CA HIS A 148 11.56 12.49 5.43
C HIS A 148 11.30 11.33 4.44
N ARG A 149 11.17 10.09 4.93
CA ARG A 149 11.09 8.87 4.10
C ARG A 149 9.67 8.32 3.91
N GLY A 150 8.74 8.69 4.79
CA GLY A 150 7.38 8.15 4.74
C GLY A 150 6.52 8.64 5.90
N TYR A 151 5.96 7.72 6.68
CA TYR A 151 5.01 8.03 7.75
C TYR A 151 5.28 7.23 9.01
N HIS A 152 5.09 7.87 10.16
CA HIS A 152 5.03 7.21 11.45
C HIS A 152 3.59 7.23 11.98
N VAL A 153 3.17 6.16 12.65
CA VAL A 153 1.90 6.11 13.38
C VAL A 153 2.20 5.87 14.86
N ARG A 154 1.58 6.68 15.72
CA ARG A 154 1.63 6.50 17.18
C ARG A 154 0.21 6.33 17.69
N ALA A 155 -0.09 5.17 18.25
CA ALA A 155 -1.41 4.82 18.73
C ALA A 155 -1.38 4.50 20.22
N LYS A 156 -2.30 5.09 20.99
CA LYS A 156 -2.46 4.80 22.42
C LYS A 156 -3.38 3.59 22.57
N LEU A 157 -2.85 2.52 23.13
CA LEU A 157 -3.61 1.29 23.32
C LEU A 157 -4.61 1.46 24.49
N PRO A 158 -5.83 0.91 24.38
CA PRO A 158 -6.82 0.99 25.46
C PRO A 158 -6.42 0.14 26.67
N ASN A 159 -5.66 -0.93 26.45
CA ASN A 159 -5.09 -1.79 27.48
C ASN A 159 -3.61 -1.96 27.22
N SER A 160 -2.82 -2.06 28.29
CA SER A 160 -1.41 -2.41 28.20
C SER A 160 -1.26 -3.83 27.63
N LEU A 161 -0.32 -4.02 26.71
CA LEU A 161 0.02 -5.31 26.11
C LEU A 161 1.46 -5.68 26.44
N SER A 162 1.81 -6.97 26.43
CA SER A 162 3.22 -7.34 26.50
C SER A 162 4.00 -6.78 25.31
N LEU A 163 5.31 -6.62 25.47
CA LEU A 163 6.16 -6.13 24.38
C LEU A 163 6.22 -7.15 23.23
N GLU A 164 6.07 -8.44 23.53
CA GLU A 164 5.90 -9.51 22.54
C GLU A 164 4.59 -9.37 21.75
N GLU A 165 3.48 -9.04 22.41
CA GLU A 165 2.19 -8.79 21.75
C GLU A 165 2.27 -7.56 20.85
N ILE A 166 2.91 -6.48 21.31
CA ILE A 166 3.16 -5.29 20.50
C ILE A 166 4.01 -5.61 19.28
N LEU A 167 5.09 -6.40 19.45
CA LEU A 167 5.93 -6.83 18.34
C LEU A 167 5.12 -7.63 17.30
N GLY A 168 4.25 -8.53 17.74
CA GLY A 168 3.33 -9.28 16.87
C GLY A 168 2.33 -8.38 16.14
N MET A 169 1.81 -7.33 16.78
CA MET A 169 0.97 -6.33 16.12
C MET A 169 1.74 -5.54 15.05
N ARG A 170 2.98 -5.16 15.32
CA ARG A 170 3.84 -4.43 14.37
C ARG A 170 4.21 -5.29 13.18
N GLU A 171 4.49 -6.57 13.38
CA GLU A 171 4.69 -7.55 12.31
C GLU A 171 3.42 -7.69 11.45
N LYS A 172 2.24 -7.85 12.08
CA LYS A 172 0.95 -7.90 11.38
C LYS A 172 0.73 -6.67 10.49
N TYR A 173 1.08 -5.48 10.97
CA TYR A 173 0.93 -4.22 10.24
C TYR A 173 2.08 -3.90 9.29
N LYS A 174 3.04 -4.82 9.12
CA LYS A 174 4.19 -4.68 8.22
C LYS A 174 5.04 -3.44 8.52
N ASP A 175 5.30 -3.20 9.81
CA ASP A 175 6.30 -2.23 10.27
C ASP A 175 7.69 -2.52 9.66
N ASP A 176 8.60 -1.54 9.75
CA ASP A 176 9.96 -1.66 9.25
C ASP A 176 10.64 -2.94 9.79
N TYR A 177 11.09 -3.79 8.86
CA TYR A 177 11.66 -5.09 9.17
C TYR A 177 12.93 -4.99 10.01
N ALA A 178 13.75 -3.94 9.81
CA ALA A 178 14.97 -3.78 10.57
C ALA A 178 14.67 -3.38 12.03
N ARG A 179 13.68 -2.51 12.26
CA ARG A 179 13.16 -2.21 13.60
C ARG A 179 12.62 -3.45 14.29
N LEU A 180 11.77 -4.23 13.63
CA LEU A 180 11.22 -5.48 14.18
C LEU A 180 12.35 -6.45 14.60
N ARG A 181 13.36 -6.60 13.75
CA ARG A 181 14.52 -7.45 14.03
C ARG A 181 15.31 -6.97 15.23
N ILE A 182 15.69 -5.69 15.27
CA ILE A 182 16.48 -5.11 16.38
C ILE A 182 15.71 -5.25 17.70
N ASP A 183 14.42 -4.94 17.69
CA ASP A 183 13.57 -5.06 18.88
C ASP A 183 13.45 -6.50 19.37
N SER A 184 13.39 -7.47 18.45
CA SER A 184 13.45 -8.89 18.79
C SER A 184 14.76 -9.29 19.47
N HIS A 185 15.89 -8.66 19.11
CA HIS A 185 17.16 -8.90 19.80
C HIS A 185 17.18 -8.25 21.18
N TYR A 186 16.71 -7.01 21.32
CA TYR A 186 16.63 -6.36 22.63
C TYR A 186 15.74 -7.12 23.60
N LEU A 187 14.56 -7.55 23.15
CA LEU A 187 13.61 -8.28 23.97
C LEU A 187 14.18 -9.61 24.48
N ARG A 188 14.82 -10.39 23.59
CA ARG A 188 15.48 -11.67 23.95
C ARG A 188 16.61 -11.52 24.97
N HIS A 189 17.23 -10.35 25.05
CA HIS A 189 18.30 -10.05 26.01
C HIS A 189 17.80 -9.38 27.29
N GLY A 190 16.48 -9.22 27.48
CA GLY A 190 15.91 -8.57 28.66
C GLY A 190 15.92 -7.04 28.61
N PHE A 191 16.12 -6.45 27.43
CA PHE A 191 16.16 -5.01 27.20
C PHE A 191 14.87 -4.51 26.53
N GLY A 192 13.71 -5.03 26.95
CA GLY A 192 12.40 -4.65 26.39
C GLY A 192 12.14 -3.14 26.41
N PHE A 193 12.69 -2.42 27.39
CA PHE A 193 12.63 -0.96 27.50
C PHE A 193 13.35 -0.21 26.36
N LEU A 194 14.04 -0.91 25.45
CA LEU A 194 14.65 -0.35 24.23
C LEU A 194 13.83 -0.62 22.96
N THR A 195 12.74 -1.39 23.03
CA THR A 195 11.86 -1.73 21.89
C THR A 195 10.75 -0.73 21.63
N ASN A 196 10.02 -0.82 20.51
CA ASN A 196 8.84 0.01 20.22
C ASN A 196 9.15 1.52 20.22
N LEU A 197 10.36 1.85 19.78
CA LEU A 197 10.93 3.21 19.76
C LEU A 197 10.72 3.87 18.39
N LEU A 198 10.17 5.10 18.37
CA LEU A 198 10.15 5.96 17.19
C LEU A 198 10.73 7.33 17.50
N PHE A 199 11.52 7.88 16.59
CA PHE A 199 12.18 9.17 16.78
C PHE A 199 11.35 10.32 16.23
N ASN A 200 11.05 11.29 17.11
CA ASN A 200 10.39 12.55 16.78
C ASN A 200 11.28 13.44 15.89
N GLU A 201 12.58 13.32 16.06
CA GLU A 201 13.57 14.18 15.42
C GLU A 201 14.82 13.35 15.12
N LYS A 202 15.36 13.53 13.92
CA LYS A 202 16.48 12.74 13.42
C LYS A 202 17.54 13.68 12.86
N TYR A 203 18.79 13.37 13.16
CA TYR A 203 19.96 13.98 12.56
C TYR A 203 20.83 12.90 11.93
N TRP A 204 21.41 13.16 10.76
CA TRP A 204 22.32 12.21 10.13
C TRP A 204 23.36 12.89 9.25
N ARG A 205 24.48 12.21 9.00
CA ARG A 205 25.53 12.69 8.10
C ARG A 205 25.89 11.61 7.08
N ASP A 206 26.07 12.00 5.83
CA ASP A 206 26.36 11.08 4.72
C ASP A 206 27.84 10.71 4.63
N SER A 207 28.72 11.42 5.31
CA SER A 207 30.15 11.13 5.46
C SER A 207 30.68 11.78 6.75
N PRO A 208 31.90 11.44 7.21
CA PRO A 208 32.51 12.11 8.36
C PRO A 208 32.61 13.63 8.18
N ASP A 209 32.90 14.06 6.95
CA ASP A 209 33.13 15.46 6.57
C ASP A 209 31.87 16.19 6.10
N SER A 210 30.73 15.50 5.96
CA SER A 210 29.47 16.14 5.54
C SER A 210 28.80 16.87 6.71
N GLY A 211 28.08 17.95 6.39
CA GLY A 211 27.18 18.61 7.33
C GLY A 211 26.08 17.67 7.85
N LEU A 212 25.48 18.05 8.98
CA LEU A 212 24.43 17.28 9.62
C LEU A 212 23.07 17.63 8.99
N HIS A 213 22.43 16.65 8.37
CA HIS A 213 21.04 16.73 7.95
C HIS A 213 20.13 16.65 9.18
N HIS A 214 18.95 17.26 9.07
CA HIS A 214 18.00 17.35 10.18
C HIS A 214 16.57 17.23 9.67
N THR A 215 15.75 16.45 10.36
CA THR A 215 14.31 16.35 10.10
C THR A 215 13.54 16.20 11.41
N ILE A 216 12.34 16.74 11.45
CA ILE A 216 11.38 16.62 12.55
C ILE A 216 10.09 16.05 11.95
N GLU A 217 9.47 15.11 12.67
CA GLU A 217 8.13 14.60 12.38
C GLU A 217 7.11 15.75 12.30
N VAL A 218 6.28 15.76 11.26
CA VAL A 218 5.18 16.74 11.12
C VAL A 218 3.85 16.01 11.24
N GLU A 219 3.02 16.36 12.23
CA GLU A 219 1.69 15.77 12.38
C GLU A 219 0.83 16.09 11.16
N VAL A 220 0.19 15.07 10.58
CA VAL A 220 -0.67 15.19 9.39
C VAL A 220 -2.06 14.64 9.68
N ASN A 221 -3.09 15.21 9.05
CA ASN A 221 -4.44 14.65 9.12
C ASN A 221 -4.48 13.33 8.31
N PRO A 222 -4.81 12.19 8.95
CA PRO A 222 -4.95 10.89 8.26
C PRO A 222 -5.83 10.94 7.01
N GLU A 223 -6.93 11.69 7.03
CA GLU A 223 -7.89 11.79 5.92
C GLU A 223 -7.29 12.47 4.68
N LYS A 224 -6.20 13.23 4.83
CA LYS A 224 -5.49 13.89 3.72
C LYS A 224 -4.49 12.99 3.03
N ILE A 225 -4.25 11.78 3.55
CA ILE A 225 -3.35 10.82 2.91
C ILE A 225 -4.08 10.21 1.73
N THR A 226 -3.65 10.55 0.52
CA THR A 226 -4.25 10.05 -0.72
C THR A 226 -3.26 9.21 -1.52
N VAL A 227 -3.82 8.31 -2.32
CA VAL A 227 -3.10 7.44 -3.25
C VAL A 227 -3.62 7.61 -4.67
N THR A 228 -2.73 7.41 -5.64
CA THR A 228 -3.07 7.25 -7.06
C THR A 228 -2.62 5.87 -7.50
N CYS A 229 -3.52 4.88 -7.47
CA CYS A 229 -3.14 3.48 -7.64
C CYS A 229 -3.90 2.80 -8.78
N LYS A 230 -3.18 2.05 -9.62
CA LYS A 230 -3.77 1.24 -10.70
C LYS A 230 -3.88 -0.21 -10.27
N ARG A 231 -5.01 -0.84 -10.60
CA ARG A 231 -5.24 -2.28 -10.53
C ARG A 231 -5.67 -2.79 -11.88
N SER A 232 -5.22 -3.98 -12.23
CA SER A 232 -5.67 -4.66 -13.44
C SER A 232 -6.81 -5.59 -13.10
N THR A 233 -7.67 -5.80 -14.08
CA THR A 233 -8.75 -6.78 -14.07
C THR A 233 -8.67 -7.62 -15.34
N TYR A 234 -9.24 -8.83 -15.35
CA TYR A 234 -9.34 -9.63 -16.57
C TYR A 234 -10.47 -9.18 -17.51
N LEU A 235 -11.31 -8.25 -17.08
CA LEU A 235 -12.44 -7.71 -17.83
C LEU A 235 -12.04 -6.46 -18.62
N ASN A 236 -12.63 -6.24 -19.79
CA ASN A 236 -12.47 -4.98 -20.54
C ASN A 236 -13.74 -4.13 -20.44
N PHE A 237 -13.58 -2.91 -19.93
CA PHE A 237 -14.65 -1.99 -19.64
C PHE A 237 -14.59 -0.74 -20.54
N PRO A 238 -15.75 -0.15 -20.87
CA PRO A 238 -15.82 1.18 -21.41
C PRO A 238 -15.36 2.19 -20.34
N GLU A 239 -14.88 3.35 -20.80
CA GLU A 239 -14.43 4.39 -19.89
C GLU A 239 -15.57 4.90 -18.99
N LEU A 240 -15.34 4.83 -17.68
CA LEU A 240 -16.26 5.30 -16.64
C LEU A 240 -15.47 5.96 -15.51
N SER A 241 -15.96 7.09 -15.00
CA SER A 241 -15.44 7.76 -13.81
C SER A 241 -16.56 7.93 -12.80
N ILE A 242 -16.26 7.68 -11.53
CA ILE A 242 -17.20 7.84 -10.42
C ILE A 242 -16.50 8.60 -9.31
N ASP A 243 -17.12 9.70 -8.89
CA ASP A 243 -16.71 10.45 -7.70
C ASP A 243 -17.42 9.89 -6.46
N LEU A 244 -16.65 9.71 -5.41
CA LEU A 244 -17.02 9.15 -4.11
C LEU A 244 -16.55 10.11 -3.02
N PRO A 245 -17.13 10.09 -1.80
CA PRO A 245 -16.72 11.02 -0.74
C PRO A 245 -15.22 10.98 -0.40
N LYS A 246 -14.58 9.81 -0.55
CA LYS A 246 -13.17 9.59 -0.24
C LYS A 246 -12.23 9.64 -1.45
N GLY A 247 -12.73 9.91 -2.66
CA GLY A 247 -11.91 9.92 -3.87
C GLY A 247 -12.69 9.63 -5.14
N SER A 248 -12.01 9.25 -6.20
CA SER A 248 -12.63 8.80 -7.45
C SER A 248 -12.09 7.45 -7.90
N ILE A 249 -12.94 6.72 -8.62
CA ILE A 249 -12.58 5.47 -9.31
C ILE A 249 -12.82 5.66 -10.79
N LYS A 250 -11.78 5.41 -11.59
CA LYS A 250 -11.81 5.45 -13.05
C LYS A 250 -11.55 4.07 -13.60
N VAL A 251 -12.41 3.60 -14.50
CA VAL A 251 -12.25 2.31 -15.18
C VAL A 251 -12.07 2.57 -16.66
N TYR A 252 -11.07 1.94 -17.27
CA TYR A 252 -10.81 2.01 -18.71
C TYR A 252 -10.06 0.77 -19.19
N GLY A 253 -10.60 0.11 -20.22
CA GLY A 253 -10.07 -1.17 -20.70
C GLY A 253 -10.02 -2.17 -19.54
N ASN A 254 -8.84 -2.71 -19.28
CA ASN A 254 -8.61 -3.68 -18.21
C ASN A 254 -8.02 -3.04 -16.92
N THR A 255 -8.14 -1.73 -16.76
CA THR A 255 -7.54 -0.99 -15.65
C THR A 255 -8.61 -0.30 -14.81
N ILE A 256 -8.48 -0.41 -13.49
CA ILE A 256 -9.19 0.38 -12.48
C ILE A 256 -8.16 1.28 -11.79
N LEU A 257 -8.33 2.58 -11.91
CA LEU A 257 -7.53 3.62 -11.28
C LEU A 257 -8.28 4.18 -10.08
N PHE A 258 -7.65 4.15 -8.92
CA PHE A 258 -8.13 4.71 -7.66
C PHE A 258 -7.36 6.00 -7.38
N GLU A 259 -8.09 7.09 -7.10
CA GLU A 259 -7.51 8.39 -6.74
C GLU A 259 -8.19 8.91 -5.47
N GLY A 260 -7.52 8.86 -4.32
CA GLY A 260 -8.09 9.31 -3.04
C GLY A 260 -7.64 8.49 -1.84
N HIS A 261 -8.48 8.41 -0.81
CA HIS A 261 -8.19 7.73 0.46
C HIS A 261 -8.63 6.25 0.40
N PHE A 262 -7.94 5.45 -0.41
CA PHE A 262 -8.23 4.03 -0.61
C PHE A 262 -7.12 3.12 -0.05
N GLY A 263 -7.52 2.14 0.76
CA GLY A 263 -6.63 1.09 1.26
C GLY A 263 -6.48 -0.09 0.29
N ASN A 264 -5.44 -0.92 0.46
CA ASN A 264 -5.23 -2.10 -0.40
C ASN A 264 -6.36 -3.13 -0.27
N ARG A 265 -6.86 -3.39 0.94
CA ARG A 265 -7.97 -4.33 1.17
C ARG A 265 -9.22 -3.89 0.40
N GLU A 266 -9.50 -2.60 0.44
CA GLU A 266 -10.67 -2.03 -0.23
C GLU A 266 -10.52 -2.08 -1.76
N MET A 267 -9.39 -1.62 -2.30
CA MET A 267 -9.13 -1.67 -3.74
C MET A 267 -9.25 -3.09 -4.29
N ASN A 268 -8.73 -4.09 -3.56
CA ASN A 268 -8.84 -5.49 -3.96
C ASN A 268 -10.28 -6.01 -3.90
N ARG A 269 -11.07 -5.61 -2.89
CA ARG A 269 -12.51 -5.93 -2.83
C ARG A 269 -13.27 -5.33 -4.01
N VAL A 270 -12.94 -4.11 -4.42
CA VAL A 270 -13.54 -3.47 -5.60
C VAL A 270 -13.21 -4.26 -6.86
N VAL A 271 -11.94 -4.58 -7.09
CA VAL A 271 -11.52 -5.38 -8.26
C VAL A 271 -12.25 -6.73 -8.28
N GLN A 272 -12.23 -7.45 -7.15
CA GLN A 272 -12.88 -8.75 -7.02
C GLN A 272 -14.40 -8.65 -7.26
N SER A 273 -15.05 -7.63 -6.69
CA SER A 273 -16.49 -7.44 -6.87
C SER A 273 -16.85 -7.14 -8.33
N VAL A 274 -16.04 -6.32 -9.00
CA VAL A 274 -16.18 -6.03 -10.43
C VAL A 274 -16.06 -7.32 -11.25
N GLU A 275 -15.07 -8.15 -10.93
CA GLU A 275 -14.83 -9.44 -11.59
C GLU A 275 -15.97 -10.44 -11.38
N ASP A 276 -16.41 -10.62 -10.13
CA ASP A 276 -17.43 -11.59 -9.74
C ASP A 276 -18.84 -11.21 -10.19
N ASN A 277 -19.14 -9.92 -10.34
CA ASN A 277 -20.49 -9.46 -10.69
C ASN A 277 -20.65 -9.15 -12.18
N LEU A 278 -19.55 -9.00 -12.92
CA LEU A 278 -19.57 -8.63 -14.34
C LEU A 278 -18.87 -9.66 -15.24
N TRP A 279 -18.57 -10.87 -14.74
CA TRP A 279 -18.01 -11.95 -15.57
C TRP A 279 -18.89 -12.30 -16.77
N GLU A 280 -20.22 -12.24 -16.62
CA GLU A 280 -21.19 -12.47 -17.69
C GLU A 280 -20.97 -11.51 -18.86
N TYR A 281 -20.48 -10.29 -18.60
CA TYR A 281 -20.16 -9.33 -19.65
C TYR A 281 -18.91 -9.73 -20.44
N ALA A 282 -17.84 -10.20 -19.80
CA ALA A 282 -16.70 -10.73 -20.55
C ALA A 282 -17.07 -12.00 -21.33
N TYR A 283 -17.91 -12.85 -20.74
CA TYR A 283 -18.44 -14.00 -21.45
C TYR A 283 -19.27 -13.58 -22.66
N ALA A 284 -20.13 -12.58 -22.51
CA ALA A 284 -20.92 -12.00 -23.59
C ALA A 284 -20.02 -11.39 -24.66
N GLN A 285 -19.03 -10.56 -24.33
CA GLN A 285 -18.09 -9.97 -25.30
C GLN A 285 -17.32 -11.03 -26.09
N LYS A 286 -16.84 -12.08 -25.40
CA LYS A 286 -16.09 -13.18 -26.03
C LYS A 286 -17.01 -14.04 -26.92
N SER A 287 -18.20 -14.35 -26.43
CA SER A 287 -19.21 -15.13 -27.16
C SER A 287 -19.75 -14.37 -28.37
N GLN A 288 -20.06 -13.08 -28.20
CA GLN A 288 -20.49 -12.17 -29.26
C GLN A 288 -19.41 -12.03 -30.32
N SER A 289 -18.13 -11.92 -29.96
CA SER A 289 -17.03 -11.90 -30.94
C SER A 289 -16.98 -13.19 -31.77
N ASN A 290 -17.13 -14.36 -31.12
CA ASN A 290 -17.17 -15.64 -31.83
C ASN A 290 -18.41 -15.78 -32.72
N ILE A 291 -19.57 -15.35 -32.23
CA ILE A 291 -20.84 -15.36 -32.96
C ILE A 291 -20.79 -14.41 -34.15
N ILE A 292 -20.26 -13.20 -33.99
CA ILE A 292 -20.06 -12.21 -35.06
C ILE A 292 -19.11 -12.77 -36.11
N ASN A 293 -17.99 -13.36 -35.70
CA ASN A 293 -17.05 -13.98 -36.65
C ASN A 293 -17.72 -15.12 -37.43
N SER A 294 -18.52 -15.95 -36.76
CA SER A 294 -19.28 -17.02 -37.40
C SER A 294 -20.34 -16.46 -38.36
N LEU A 295 -21.06 -15.41 -37.96
CA LEU A 295 -22.04 -14.70 -38.78
C LEU A 295 -21.41 -14.11 -40.04
N ILE A 296 -20.29 -13.39 -39.90
CA ILE A 296 -19.55 -12.80 -41.02
C ILE A 296 -19.02 -13.92 -41.93
N ALA A 297 -18.48 -15.01 -41.37
CA ALA A 297 -17.99 -16.14 -42.15
C ALA A 297 -19.11 -16.83 -42.95
N THR A 298 -20.28 -17.05 -42.34
CA THR A 298 -21.44 -17.65 -43.02
C THR A 298 -21.98 -16.73 -44.12
N TYR A 299 -22.11 -15.43 -43.86
CA TYR A 299 -22.51 -14.47 -44.92
C TYR A 299 -21.45 -14.32 -46.02
N ARG A 300 -20.16 -14.48 -45.70
CA ARG A 300 -19.06 -14.50 -46.70
C ARG A 300 -19.19 -15.68 -47.66
N LYS A 301 -19.64 -16.85 -47.19
CA LYS A 301 -19.95 -18.02 -48.04
C LYS A 301 -21.10 -17.74 -49.01
N ILE A 302 -22.05 -16.90 -48.63
CA ILE A 302 -23.19 -16.49 -49.47
C ILE A 302 -22.74 -15.43 -50.50
N SER A 303 -22.05 -14.38 -50.04
CA SER A 303 -21.53 -13.32 -50.90
C SER A 303 -20.43 -12.52 -50.19
N PRO A 304 -19.24 -12.36 -50.80
CA PRO A 304 -18.18 -11.50 -50.24
C PRO A 304 -18.63 -10.05 -50.01
N THR A 305 -19.52 -9.53 -50.88
CA THR A 305 -20.06 -8.17 -50.75
C THR A 305 -20.98 -8.02 -49.54
N LEU A 306 -21.68 -9.08 -49.13
CA LEU A 306 -22.51 -9.08 -47.91
C LEU A 306 -21.65 -9.06 -46.66
N SER A 307 -20.55 -9.82 -46.61
CA SER A 307 -19.64 -9.80 -45.46
C SER A 307 -19.00 -8.42 -45.25
N MET A 308 -18.54 -7.77 -46.32
CA MET A 308 -17.98 -6.41 -46.25
C MET A 308 -19.00 -5.36 -45.77
N ALA A 309 -20.29 -5.62 -45.97
CA ALA A 309 -21.36 -4.72 -45.56
C ALA A 309 -21.83 -5.01 -44.12
N LEU A 310 -21.76 -6.27 -43.67
CA LEU A 310 -21.97 -6.67 -42.27
C LEU A 310 -20.90 -6.11 -41.35
N GLU A 311 -19.66 -6.01 -41.81
CA GLU A 311 -18.56 -5.36 -41.07
C GLU A 311 -18.86 -3.87 -40.78
N LYS A 312 -19.82 -3.26 -41.49
CA LYS A 312 -20.28 -1.88 -41.26
C LYS A 312 -21.54 -1.79 -40.37
N CYS A 313 -22.10 -2.92 -39.97
CA CYS A 313 -23.28 -2.99 -39.10
C CYS A 313 -22.87 -3.16 -37.64
N LYS A 314 -23.64 -2.63 -36.70
CA LYS A 314 -23.49 -2.98 -35.28
C LYS A 314 -24.25 -4.28 -35.02
N ILE A 315 -23.62 -5.26 -34.39
CA ILE A 315 -24.25 -6.55 -34.08
C ILE A 315 -24.29 -6.72 -32.58
N SER A 316 -25.48 -6.94 -32.02
CA SER A 316 -25.69 -7.20 -30.60
C SER A 316 -26.32 -8.58 -30.40
N PHE A 317 -26.27 -9.10 -29.18
CA PHE A 317 -26.88 -10.36 -28.79
C PHE A 317 -27.79 -10.15 -27.59
N SER A 318 -29.06 -10.53 -27.71
CA SER A 318 -30.08 -10.33 -26.65
C SER A 318 -31.09 -11.46 -26.71
N ASP A 319 -31.38 -12.08 -25.56
CA ASP A 319 -32.38 -13.14 -25.39
C ASP A 319 -32.25 -14.32 -26.37
N GLY A 320 -31.02 -14.74 -26.67
CA GLY A 320 -30.78 -15.85 -27.61
C GLY A 320 -30.94 -15.47 -29.09
N VAL A 321 -31.02 -14.18 -29.40
CA VAL A 321 -31.20 -13.64 -30.76
C VAL A 321 -30.03 -12.70 -31.11
N ILE A 322 -29.49 -12.86 -32.31
CA ILE A 322 -28.54 -11.90 -32.90
C ILE A 322 -29.33 -10.74 -33.48
N VAL A 323 -29.05 -9.51 -33.07
CA VAL A 323 -29.65 -8.31 -33.65
C VAL A 323 -28.62 -7.58 -34.51
N ILE A 324 -28.88 -7.51 -35.81
CA ILE A 324 -28.06 -6.76 -36.77
C ILE A 324 -28.68 -5.36 -36.91
N HIS A 325 -27.98 -4.36 -36.38
CA HIS A 325 -28.36 -2.97 -36.49
C HIS A 325 -27.76 -2.37 -37.75
N VAL A 326 -28.62 -2.11 -38.73
CA VAL A 326 -28.25 -1.58 -40.04
C VAL A 326 -28.41 -0.06 -40.01
N PRO A 327 -27.32 0.71 -40.19
CA PRO A 327 -27.39 2.17 -40.31
C PRO A 327 -28.37 2.61 -41.41
N GLU A 328 -29.05 3.75 -41.21
CA GLU A 328 -30.04 4.26 -42.19
C GLU A 328 -29.45 4.44 -43.59
N ASN A 329 -28.21 4.90 -43.70
CA ASN A 329 -27.47 5.04 -44.96
C ASN A 329 -27.14 3.69 -45.64
N LEU A 330 -27.36 2.57 -44.97
CA LEU A 330 -27.23 1.21 -45.47
C LEU A 330 -28.59 0.49 -45.57
N SER A 331 -29.72 1.20 -45.50
CA SER A 331 -31.06 0.61 -45.63
C SER A 331 -31.24 -0.32 -46.86
N PRO A 332 -30.68 -0.04 -48.06
CA PRO A 332 -30.73 -0.97 -49.20
C PRO A 332 -30.06 -2.33 -48.94
N LEU A 333 -29.19 -2.42 -47.93
CA LEU A 333 -28.52 -3.64 -47.51
C LEU A 333 -29.48 -4.61 -46.81
N VAL A 334 -30.50 -4.11 -46.11
CA VAL A 334 -31.47 -4.92 -45.36
C VAL A 334 -32.09 -5.99 -46.26
N GLY A 335 -32.55 -5.60 -47.45
CA GLY A 335 -33.12 -6.54 -48.42
C GLY A 335 -32.13 -7.60 -48.90
N ARG A 336 -30.84 -7.28 -48.97
CA ARG A 336 -29.78 -8.23 -49.38
C ARG A 336 -29.39 -9.19 -48.24
N LEU A 337 -29.38 -8.72 -47.00
CA LEU A 337 -29.13 -9.55 -45.80
C LEU A 337 -30.27 -10.56 -45.59
N ILE A 338 -31.50 -10.15 -45.84
CA ILE A 338 -32.68 -11.02 -45.77
C ILE A 338 -32.69 -11.99 -46.97
N GLY A 339 -32.41 -11.49 -48.17
CA GLY A 339 -32.50 -12.25 -49.41
C GLY A 339 -33.95 -12.44 -49.89
N LYS A 340 -34.13 -12.95 -51.12
CA LYS A 340 -35.46 -13.20 -51.68
C LYS A 340 -36.22 -14.19 -50.78
N GLN A 341 -37.43 -13.83 -50.35
CA GLN A 341 -38.25 -14.62 -49.41
C GLN A 341 -37.55 -15.00 -48.08
N GLY A 342 -36.51 -14.26 -47.67
CA GLY A 342 -35.76 -14.56 -46.46
C GLY A 342 -34.74 -15.70 -46.59
N GLN A 343 -34.39 -16.11 -47.82
CA GLN A 343 -33.50 -17.25 -48.06
C GLN A 343 -32.11 -17.11 -47.38
N ASN A 344 -31.54 -15.90 -47.37
CA ASN A 344 -30.18 -15.68 -46.85
C ASN A 344 -30.20 -15.71 -45.32
N ILE A 345 -31.12 -14.98 -44.69
CA ILE A 345 -31.22 -14.95 -43.24
C ILE A 345 -31.57 -16.34 -42.68
N ARG A 346 -32.46 -17.11 -43.33
CA ARG A 346 -32.80 -18.47 -42.90
C ARG A 346 -31.64 -19.46 -43.04
N ALA A 347 -30.85 -19.36 -44.12
CA ALA A 347 -29.67 -20.19 -44.29
C ALA A 347 -28.66 -19.94 -43.16
N VAL A 348 -28.45 -18.67 -42.82
CA VAL A 348 -27.56 -18.26 -41.74
C VAL A 348 -28.10 -18.69 -40.37
N GLU A 349 -29.39 -18.50 -40.09
CA GLU A 349 -30.02 -18.97 -38.85
C GLU A 349 -29.89 -20.50 -38.68
N THR A 350 -30.04 -21.25 -39.78
CA THR A 350 -29.92 -22.72 -39.78
C THR A 350 -28.49 -23.16 -39.52
N GLU A 351 -27.50 -22.51 -40.14
CA GLU A 351 -26.09 -22.84 -39.98
C GLU A 351 -25.58 -22.49 -38.57
N LEU A 352 -26.02 -21.37 -38.00
CA LEU A 352 -25.60 -20.92 -36.68
C LEU A 352 -26.44 -21.52 -35.54
N GLY A 353 -27.62 -22.07 -35.83
CA GLY A 353 -28.58 -22.54 -34.83
C GLY A 353 -29.16 -21.42 -33.96
N ILE A 354 -29.10 -20.16 -34.42
CA ILE A 354 -29.45 -18.95 -33.66
C ILE A 354 -30.38 -18.08 -34.49
N LYS A 355 -31.40 -17.48 -33.86
CA LYS A 355 -32.32 -16.55 -34.52
C LYS A 355 -31.67 -15.20 -34.78
N ILE A 356 -32.00 -14.58 -35.93
CA ILE A 356 -31.45 -13.29 -36.35
C ILE A 356 -32.58 -12.29 -36.55
N ARG A 357 -32.46 -11.13 -35.91
CA ARG A 357 -33.33 -9.98 -36.09
C ARG A 357 -32.56 -8.86 -36.75
N ILE A 358 -33.17 -8.17 -37.70
CA ILE A 358 -32.58 -6.96 -38.29
C ILE A 358 -33.33 -5.76 -37.72
N SER A 359 -32.59 -4.82 -37.15
CA SER A 359 -33.13 -3.55 -36.68
C SER A 359 -32.57 -2.41 -37.51
N GLN A 360 -33.45 -1.47 -37.86
CA GLN A 360 -33.06 -0.17 -38.40
C GLN A 360 -32.92 0.90 -37.31
N SER A 361 -33.21 0.54 -36.05
CA SER A 361 -32.91 1.40 -34.90
C SER A 361 -31.49 1.16 -34.42
N SER A 362 -30.81 2.23 -34.01
CA SER A 362 -29.56 2.13 -33.26
C SER A 362 -29.80 1.28 -31.99
N PRO A 363 -28.88 0.36 -31.62
CA PRO A 363 -28.95 -0.28 -30.31
C PRO A 363 -28.80 0.82 -29.24
N PRO A 364 -29.40 0.66 -28.04
CA PRO A 364 -28.86 1.36 -26.89
C PRO A 364 -27.37 0.98 -26.82
N PRO A 365 -26.44 1.94 -26.66
CA PRO A 365 -25.04 1.60 -26.63
C PRO A 365 -24.83 0.56 -25.53
N GLU A 366 -24.22 -0.58 -25.85
CA GLU A 366 -23.90 -1.66 -24.90
C GLU A 366 -23.14 -1.09 -23.69
N ASP A 367 -22.35 -0.05 -23.95
CA ASP A 367 -21.67 0.79 -22.97
C ASP A 367 -22.60 1.45 -21.95
N VAL A 368 -23.84 1.83 -22.27
CA VAL A 368 -24.75 2.56 -21.37
C VAL A 368 -25.25 1.65 -20.24
N GLU A 369 -25.72 0.45 -20.57
CA GLU A 369 -26.20 -0.50 -19.55
C GLU A 369 -25.03 -1.06 -18.73
N MET A 370 -23.88 -1.31 -19.37
CA MET A 370 -22.66 -1.71 -18.66
C MET A 370 -22.16 -0.61 -17.72
N LYS A 371 -22.09 0.65 -18.19
CA LYS A 371 -21.72 1.79 -17.35
C LYS A 371 -22.68 1.95 -16.18
N ARG A 372 -23.99 1.76 -16.40
CA ARG A 372 -24.99 1.80 -15.32
C ARG A 372 -24.74 0.70 -14.28
N LYS A 373 -24.60 -0.57 -14.70
CA LYS A 373 -24.34 -1.68 -13.77
C LYS A 373 -23.01 -1.53 -13.04
N LEU A 374 -21.96 -1.10 -13.74
CA LEU A 374 -20.65 -0.83 -13.15
C LEU A 374 -20.74 0.33 -12.15
N GLN A 375 -21.48 1.39 -12.48
CA GLN A 375 -21.71 2.52 -11.58
C GLN A 375 -22.48 2.11 -10.32
N ASP A 376 -23.56 1.35 -10.47
CA ASP A 376 -24.36 0.83 -9.36
C ASP A 376 -23.57 -0.15 -8.50
N LEU A 377 -22.67 -0.94 -9.08
CA LEU A 377 -21.77 -1.83 -8.35
C LEU A 377 -20.73 -1.05 -7.55
N LEU A 378 -20.00 -0.13 -8.18
CA LEU A 378 -18.94 0.64 -7.54
C LEU A 378 -19.48 1.49 -6.38
N ARG A 379 -20.69 2.03 -6.48
CA ARG A 379 -21.37 2.75 -5.38
C ARG A 379 -21.81 1.86 -4.21
N ARG A 380 -21.94 0.55 -4.41
CA ARG A 380 -22.34 -0.40 -3.37
C ARG A 380 -21.15 -1.03 -2.64
N VAL A 381 -20.02 -1.20 -3.35
CA VAL A 381 -18.83 -1.87 -2.82
C VAL A 381 -17.94 -0.93 -2.00
N VAL A 382 -17.98 0.36 -2.34
CA VAL A 382 -17.23 1.43 -1.68
C VAL A 382 -18.07 2.10 -0.61
#